data_AF-T0I7S9-F1
#
_entry.id   AF-T0I7S9-F1
#
_cell.length_a   1.000
_cell.length_b   1.000
_cell.length_c   1.000
_cell.angle_alpha   90.00
_cell.angle_beta   90.00
_cell.angle_gamma   90.00
#
_symmetry.space_group_name_H-M   'P 1'
#
loop_
_entity.id
_entity.type
_entity.pdbx_description
1 polymer ?
#
loop_
_entity_poly.entity_id
_entity_poly.type
_entity_poly.pdbx_seq_one_letter_code
_entity_poly.pdbx_strand_id
1 'polypeptide(L)'
;MKTDLHIHTNQSDGSLKVEEIMQISSLKGMDIVAITDHETTSGVTKAQNIAPDYGIRIIPGLELNTYYKNREIHLLGYYRDINNDYLQEKLQQIRKERTAVTKLMLGKLKDLGLMLEWQEIENTASFEGVVSKSHIIYSIWNKTERDQNLTINWDNLASCLRPGGTAYIPYEGNPFPDAVDLILETGGLPVLAHPGLIDQSLTEDLLSYKPIGIEVYYGYWVQREEKITYFEELSRKYRTLATGGSDYHGFFSQVEIGEVSVPEKCVLNLMEYLQID
;
A
#
# COMPACT_ATOMS: atom_id res chain seq x y z
N MET A 1 -14.45 -17.91 4.61
CA MET A 1 -14.60 -16.74 3.73
C MET A 1 -13.32 -16.55 2.91
N LYS A 2 -13.40 -16.18 1.63
CA LYS A 2 -12.25 -15.85 0.78
C LYS A 2 -12.00 -14.35 0.80
N THR A 3 -10.79 -13.95 1.19
CA THR A 3 -10.52 -12.55 1.52
C THR A 3 -9.17 -12.07 1.03
N ASP A 4 -9.07 -10.77 0.81
CA ASP A 4 -7.81 -10.09 0.50
C ASP A 4 -7.81 -8.69 1.13
N LEU A 5 -6.93 -8.47 2.11
CA LEU A 5 -6.95 -7.27 2.95
C LEU A 5 -5.88 -6.24 2.55
N HIS A 6 -5.26 -6.39 1.38
CA HIS A 6 -4.22 -5.47 0.91
C HIS A 6 -4.31 -5.32 -0.61
N ILE A 7 -5.06 -4.32 -1.07
CA ILE A 7 -5.30 -4.06 -2.50
C ILE A 7 -5.20 -2.56 -2.77
N HIS A 8 -4.44 -2.21 -3.81
CA HIS A 8 -4.28 -0.86 -4.32
C HIS A 8 -5.09 -0.65 -5.60
N THR A 9 -5.54 0.58 -5.78
CA THR A 9 -6.29 1.03 -6.94
C THR A 9 -5.59 2.23 -7.58
N ASN A 10 -6.13 2.68 -8.70
CA ASN A 10 -5.67 3.91 -9.35
C ASN A 10 -5.98 5.18 -8.56
N GLN A 11 -6.52 5.08 -7.34
CA GLN A 11 -6.58 6.21 -6.43
C GLN A 11 -5.23 6.50 -5.79
N SER A 12 -4.34 5.51 -5.71
CA SER A 12 -2.93 5.68 -5.36
C SER A 12 -2.04 5.29 -6.54
N ASP A 13 -1.35 4.14 -6.50
CA ASP A 13 -0.45 3.68 -7.54
C ASP A 13 -0.77 2.28 -8.08
N GLY A 14 -1.91 1.71 -7.67
CA GLY A 14 -2.52 0.59 -8.35
C GLY A 14 -2.94 0.98 -9.77
N SER A 15 -2.92 0.01 -10.66
CA SER A 15 -3.08 0.30 -12.09
C SER A 15 -4.52 0.19 -12.60
N LEU A 16 -5.42 -0.35 -11.78
CA LEU A 16 -6.82 -0.61 -12.10
C LEU A 16 -7.75 0.31 -11.30
N LYS A 17 -8.89 0.65 -11.89
CA LYS A 17 -9.97 1.37 -11.22
C LYS A 17 -10.65 0.48 -10.17
N VAL A 18 -11.33 1.12 -9.24
CA VAL A 18 -12.12 0.44 -8.20
C VAL A 18 -13.15 -0.53 -8.82
N GLU A 19 -13.81 -0.14 -9.90
CA GLU A 19 -14.78 -0.99 -10.61
C GLU A 19 -14.13 -2.25 -11.19
N GLU A 20 -12.93 -2.12 -11.74
CA GLU A 20 -12.17 -3.24 -12.31
C GLU A 20 -11.69 -4.19 -11.20
N ILE A 21 -11.24 -3.65 -10.06
CA ILE A 21 -10.91 -4.43 -8.87
C ILE A 21 -12.13 -5.22 -8.38
N MET A 22 -13.30 -4.59 -8.26
CA MET A 22 -14.53 -5.29 -7.83
C MET A 22 -14.93 -6.41 -8.81
N GLN A 23 -14.81 -6.17 -10.12
CA GLN A 23 -15.06 -7.20 -11.14
C GLN A 23 -14.12 -8.40 -10.96
N ILE A 24 -12.82 -8.15 -10.81
CA ILE A 24 -11.82 -9.21 -10.61
C ILE A 24 -12.11 -9.96 -9.31
N SER A 25 -12.32 -9.25 -8.19
CA SER A 25 -12.63 -9.84 -6.90
C SER A 25 -13.88 -10.72 -6.96
N SER A 26 -14.93 -10.29 -7.66
CA SER A 26 -16.17 -11.06 -7.84
C SER A 26 -15.92 -12.32 -8.66
N LEU A 27 -15.19 -12.21 -9.78
CA LEU A 27 -14.79 -13.36 -10.61
C LEU A 27 -13.91 -14.37 -9.86
N LYS A 28 -13.11 -13.89 -8.91
CA LYS A 28 -12.27 -14.73 -8.03
C LYS A 28 -13.05 -15.28 -6.83
N GLY A 29 -14.33 -14.94 -6.68
CA GLY A 29 -15.20 -15.36 -5.57
C GLY A 29 -14.74 -14.83 -4.22
N MET A 30 -14.28 -13.58 -4.15
CA MET A 30 -13.99 -12.91 -2.88
C MET A 30 -15.28 -12.62 -2.13
N ASP A 31 -15.30 -12.91 -0.82
CA ASP A 31 -16.36 -12.49 0.08
C ASP A 31 -16.07 -11.09 0.66
N ILE A 32 -14.80 -10.84 1.01
CA ILE A 32 -14.37 -9.61 1.70
C ILE A 32 -13.07 -9.11 1.08
N VAL A 33 -13.01 -7.82 0.77
CA VAL A 33 -11.75 -7.17 0.36
C VAL A 33 -11.52 -5.88 1.14
N ALA A 34 -10.27 -5.48 1.31
CA ALA A 34 -9.91 -4.15 1.79
C ALA A 34 -9.20 -3.37 0.68
N ILE A 35 -9.66 -2.15 0.44
CA ILE A 35 -8.94 -1.18 -0.38
C ILE A 35 -8.00 -0.41 0.55
N THR A 36 -6.71 -0.44 0.25
CA THR A 36 -5.64 0.06 1.13
C THR A 36 -4.70 1.00 0.37
N ASP A 37 -5.27 1.86 -0.48
CA ASP A 37 -4.53 2.84 -1.28
C ASP A 37 -3.56 3.67 -0.43
N HIS A 38 -2.40 4.01 -1.01
CA HIS A 38 -1.40 4.84 -0.37
C HIS A 38 -1.92 6.26 -0.03
N GLU A 39 -1.93 6.56 1.27
CA GLU A 39 -2.34 7.83 1.90
C GLU A 39 -3.64 8.44 1.37
N THR A 40 -4.59 7.63 0.93
CA THR A 40 -5.92 8.11 0.53
C THR A 40 -6.98 7.05 0.80
N THR A 41 -8.18 7.51 1.14
CA THR A 41 -9.35 6.64 1.35
C THR A 41 -10.40 6.81 0.25
N SER A 42 -10.09 7.56 -0.81
CA SER A 42 -11.05 7.82 -1.89
C SER A 42 -11.47 6.54 -2.63
N GLY A 43 -10.58 5.55 -2.71
CA GLY A 43 -10.86 4.22 -3.24
C GLY A 43 -11.87 3.46 -2.40
N VAL A 44 -11.80 3.61 -1.07
CA VAL A 44 -12.74 2.98 -0.12
C VAL A 44 -14.16 3.49 -0.35
N THR A 45 -14.37 4.81 -0.39
CA THR A 45 -15.70 5.39 -0.58
C THR A 45 -16.33 4.91 -1.89
N LYS A 46 -15.55 4.88 -2.98
CA LYS A 46 -16.01 4.35 -4.27
C LYS A 46 -16.36 2.87 -4.18
N ALA A 47 -15.51 2.07 -3.53
CA ALA A 47 -15.70 0.63 -3.40
C ALA A 47 -16.96 0.30 -2.60
N GLN A 48 -17.17 0.97 -1.47
CA GLN A 48 -18.37 0.77 -0.64
C GLN A 48 -19.67 1.05 -1.40
N ASN A 49 -19.67 2.00 -2.33
CA ASN A 49 -20.86 2.33 -3.12
C ASN A 49 -21.21 1.26 -4.16
N ILE A 50 -20.21 0.59 -4.75
CA ILE A 50 -20.44 -0.35 -5.87
C ILE A 50 -20.33 -1.82 -5.46
N ALA A 51 -19.65 -2.14 -4.36
CA ALA A 51 -19.41 -3.51 -3.90
C ALA A 51 -20.70 -4.35 -3.68
N PRO A 52 -21.85 -3.78 -3.26
CA PRO A 52 -23.11 -4.53 -3.21
C PRO A 52 -23.52 -5.17 -4.54
N ASP A 53 -23.23 -4.53 -5.68
CA ASP A 53 -23.54 -5.06 -7.01
C ASP A 53 -22.70 -6.31 -7.37
N TYR A 54 -21.58 -6.49 -6.65
CA TYR A 54 -20.66 -7.61 -6.82
C TYR A 54 -20.80 -8.69 -5.74
N GLY A 55 -21.65 -8.46 -4.72
CA GLY A 55 -21.79 -9.35 -3.57
C GLY A 55 -20.58 -9.37 -2.65
N ILE A 56 -19.77 -8.30 -2.64
CA ILE A 56 -18.52 -8.22 -1.89
C ILE A 56 -18.68 -7.25 -0.73
N ARG A 57 -18.11 -7.58 0.43
CA ARG A 57 -18.00 -6.66 1.57
C ARG A 57 -16.66 -5.95 1.55
N ILE A 58 -16.69 -4.65 1.85
CA ILE A 58 -15.48 -3.83 1.98
C ILE A 58 -15.11 -3.65 3.44
N ILE A 59 -13.86 -3.96 3.80
CA ILE A 59 -13.24 -3.44 5.02
C ILE A 59 -12.51 -2.15 4.64
N PRO A 60 -12.92 -0.98 5.18
CA PRO A 60 -12.22 0.27 4.96
C PRO A 60 -10.76 0.18 5.39
N GLY A 61 -9.85 0.65 4.53
CA GLY A 61 -8.45 0.72 4.87
C GLY A 61 -7.68 1.80 4.11
N LEU A 62 -6.40 1.89 4.40
CA LEU A 62 -5.39 2.68 3.71
C LEU A 62 -4.01 2.12 4.04
N GLU A 63 -3.00 2.49 3.27
CA GLU A 63 -1.60 2.22 3.60
C GLU A 63 -0.83 3.54 3.74
N LEU A 64 -0.13 3.72 4.85
CA LEU A 64 0.77 4.84 5.07
C LEU A 64 2.21 4.43 4.78
N ASN A 65 2.88 5.18 3.92
CA ASN A 65 4.33 5.19 3.86
C ASN A 65 4.86 5.98 5.05
N THR A 66 5.64 5.31 5.89
CA THR A 66 6.23 5.88 7.11
C THR A 66 7.74 5.75 7.11
N TYR A 67 8.40 6.45 8.04
CA TYR A 67 9.85 6.39 8.18
C TYR A 67 10.27 6.04 9.60
N TYR A 68 11.22 5.11 9.73
CA TYR A 68 11.76 4.70 11.02
C TYR A 68 13.19 4.18 10.89
N LYS A 69 14.11 4.69 11.72
CA LYS A 69 15.54 4.28 11.76
C LYS A 69 16.19 4.15 10.36
N ASN A 70 16.02 5.17 9.53
CA ASN A 70 16.55 5.22 8.16
C ASN A 70 15.98 4.16 7.20
N ARG A 71 14.74 3.73 7.44
CA ARG A 71 14.01 2.76 6.63
C ARG A 71 12.59 3.25 6.37
N GLU A 72 12.15 2.99 5.15
CA GLU A 72 10.76 3.11 4.74
C GLU A 72 9.98 1.94 5.33
N ILE A 73 8.91 2.23 6.06
CA ILE A 73 8.06 1.23 6.71
C ILE A 73 6.62 1.48 6.27
N HIS A 74 5.98 0.44 5.75
CA HIS A 74 4.59 0.53 5.38
C HIS A 74 3.69 0.12 6.53
N LEU A 75 2.65 0.91 6.76
CA LEU A 75 1.72 0.72 7.84
C LEU A 75 0.30 0.76 7.30
N LEU A 76 -0.37 -0.39 7.32
CA LEU A 76 -1.78 -0.49 7.01
C LEU A 76 -2.60 0.10 8.16
N GLY A 77 -3.71 0.76 7.82
CA GLY A 77 -4.72 1.17 8.77
C GLY A 77 -6.07 0.62 8.33
N TYR A 78 -6.72 -0.17 9.18
CA TYR A 78 -8.09 -0.65 8.93
C TYR A 78 -9.09 0.07 9.83
N TYR A 79 -10.26 0.40 9.30
CA TYR A 79 -11.23 1.25 9.97
C TYR A 79 -12.64 0.66 9.89
N ARG A 80 -13.47 1.01 10.87
CA ARG A 80 -14.92 0.92 10.72
C ARG A 80 -15.48 2.07 9.88
N ASP A 81 -14.96 3.28 10.13
CA ASP A 81 -15.34 4.50 9.44
C ASP A 81 -14.08 5.33 9.16
N ILE A 82 -13.92 5.76 7.91
CA ILE A 82 -12.80 6.56 7.43
C ILE A 82 -13.11 8.07 7.40
N ASN A 83 -14.35 8.47 7.71
CA ASN A 83 -14.81 9.85 7.68
C ASN A 83 -14.43 10.63 8.96
N ASN A 84 -13.15 10.63 9.31
CA ASN A 84 -12.60 11.43 10.39
C ASN A 84 -11.86 12.65 9.83
N ASP A 85 -12.31 13.86 10.15
CA ASP A 85 -11.74 15.10 9.59
C ASP A 85 -10.23 15.23 9.84
N TYR A 86 -9.77 14.87 11.05
CA TYR A 86 -8.35 14.91 11.40
C TYR A 86 -7.53 13.91 10.57
N LEU A 87 -8.06 12.70 10.34
CA LEU A 87 -7.46 11.73 9.43
C LEU A 87 -7.34 12.31 8.02
N GLN A 88 -8.43 12.85 7.48
CA GLN A 88 -8.48 13.36 6.10
C GLN A 88 -7.54 14.55 5.89
N GLU A 89 -7.45 15.47 6.86
CA GLU A 89 -6.48 16.57 6.84
C GLU A 89 -5.04 16.07 6.83
N LYS A 90 -4.73 15.09 7.69
CA LYS A 90 -3.37 14.51 7.76
C LYS A 90 -2.99 13.75 6.50
N LEU A 91 -3.90 12.97 5.94
CA LEU A 91 -3.68 12.29 4.66
C LEU A 91 -3.41 13.31 3.55
N GLN A 92 -4.18 14.40 3.48
CA GLN A 92 -3.94 15.46 2.49
C GLN A 92 -2.57 16.12 2.67
N GLN A 93 -2.14 16.37 3.91
CA GLN A 93 -0.81 16.90 4.20
C GLN A 93 0.28 15.94 3.70
N ILE A 94 0.21 14.66 4.06
CA ILE A 94 1.21 13.66 3.68
C ILE A 94 1.29 13.52 2.16
N ARG A 95 0.15 13.47 1.44
CA ARG A 95 0.14 13.40 -0.03
C ARG A 95 0.86 14.58 -0.67
N LYS A 96 0.67 15.80 -0.17
CA LYS A 96 1.35 17.01 -0.67
C LYS A 96 2.87 16.90 -0.46
N GLU A 97 3.30 16.48 0.73
CA GLU A 97 4.72 16.38 1.06
C GLU A 97 5.40 15.26 0.26
N ARG A 98 4.80 14.07 0.16
CA ARG A 98 5.30 12.96 -0.67
C ARG A 98 5.39 13.35 -2.14
N THR A 99 4.36 13.99 -2.69
CA THR A 99 4.34 14.49 -4.07
C THR A 99 5.48 15.48 -4.33
N ALA A 100 5.76 16.37 -3.37
CA ALA A 100 6.89 17.29 -3.47
C ALA A 100 8.24 16.55 -3.50
N VAL A 101 8.42 15.51 -2.69
CA VAL A 101 9.62 14.66 -2.72
C VAL A 101 9.76 13.95 -4.08
N THR A 102 8.69 13.39 -4.64
CA THR A 102 8.71 12.76 -5.96
C THR A 102 9.09 13.75 -7.07
N LYS A 103 8.64 15.00 -6.98
CA LYS A 103 9.05 16.08 -7.90
C LYS A 103 10.56 16.35 -7.84
N LEU A 104 11.16 16.26 -6.65
CA LEU A 104 12.62 16.38 -6.49
C LEU A 104 13.35 15.17 -7.09
N MET A 105 12.83 13.95 -6.93
CA MET A 105 13.38 12.74 -7.57
C MET A 105 13.39 12.88 -9.10
N LEU A 106 12.31 13.39 -9.68
CA LEU A 106 12.24 13.66 -11.12
C LEU A 106 13.35 14.61 -11.59
N GLY A 107 13.67 15.62 -10.79
CA GLY A 107 14.78 16.55 -11.05
C GLY A 107 16.14 15.85 -11.18
N LYS A 108 16.38 14.79 -10.39
CA LYS A 108 17.60 13.97 -10.44
C LYS A 108 17.65 13.02 -11.65
N LEU A 109 16.52 12.71 -12.27
CA LEU A 109 16.47 11.86 -13.47
C LEU A 109 16.83 12.61 -14.77
N LYS A 110 16.85 13.95 -14.75
CA LYS A 110 17.18 14.76 -15.95
C LYS A 110 18.55 14.41 -16.54
N ASP A 111 19.50 14.02 -15.69
CA ASP A 111 20.86 13.65 -16.09
C ASP A 111 20.91 12.31 -16.86
N LEU A 112 19.81 11.54 -16.87
CA LEU A 112 19.68 10.29 -17.61
C LEU A 112 19.12 10.49 -19.04
N GLY A 113 18.95 11.74 -19.50
CA GLY A 113 18.50 12.05 -20.86
C GLY A 113 17.00 11.85 -21.10
N LEU A 114 16.20 11.63 -20.04
CA LEU A 114 14.76 11.49 -20.12
C LEU A 114 14.08 12.85 -19.90
N MET A 115 13.52 13.43 -20.96
CA MET A 115 12.68 14.62 -20.85
C MET A 115 11.25 14.23 -20.44
N LEU A 116 10.97 14.38 -19.15
CA LEU A 116 9.65 14.17 -18.56
C LEU A 116 9.16 15.48 -17.96
N GLU A 117 7.98 15.92 -18.39
CA GLU A 117 7.34 17.09 -17.80
C GLU A 117 6.57 16.69 -16.55
N TRP A 118 6.67 17.49 -15.48
CA TRP A 118 5.96 17.21 -14.22
C TRP A 118 4.46 17.01 -14.45
N GLN A 119 3.85 17.84 -15.30
CA GLN A 119 2.42 17.78 -15.59
C GLN A 119 2.01 16.46 -16.24
N GLU A 120 2.86 15.87 -17.08
CA GLU A 120 2.55 14.58 -17.70
C GLU A 120 2.46 13.47 -16.65
N ILE A 121 3.35 13.51 -15.66
CA ILE A 121 3.38 12.53 -14.57
C ILE A 121 2.21 12.76 -13.61
N GLU A 122 2.00 14.01 -13.19
CA GLU A 122 0.89 14.39 -12.30
C GLU A 122 -0.47 13.98 -12.87
N ASN A 123 -0.66 14.10 -14.19
CA ASN A 123 -1.89 13.68 -14.87
C ASN A 123 -2.13 12.16 -14.87
N THR A 124 -1.14 11.35 -14.50
CA THR A 124 -1.33 9.89 -14.36
C THR A 124 -1.83 9.49 -12.97
N ALA A 125 -1.66 10.36 -11.97
CA ALA A 125 -2.16 10.14 -10.61
C ALA A 125 -3.64 10.56 -10.49
N SER A 126 -4.34 10.00 -9.51
CA SER A 126 -5.68 10.49 -9.16
C SER A 126 -5.61 11.88 -8.52
N PHE A 127 -6.69 12.65 -8.64
CA PHE A 127 -6.78 13.99 -8.04
C PHE A 127 -6.57 13.99 -6.51
N GLU A 128 -7.00 12.91 -5.84
CA GLU A 128 -6.85 12.74 -4.39
C GLU A 128 -5.72 11.77 -4.02
N GLY A 129 -4.84 11.47 -4.97
CA GLY A 129 -3.74 10.52 -4.84
C GLY A 129 -2.40 11.22 -4.63
N VAL A 130 -1.44 10.43 -4.16
CA VAL A 130 -0.03 10.82 -4.14
C VAL A 130 0.59 10.59 -5.51
N VAL A 131 1.35 11.54 -6.03
CA VAL A 131 2.21 11.28 -7.20
C VAL A 131 3.45 10.56 -6.69
N SER A 132 3.56 9.28 -6.98
CA SER A 132 4.63 8.38 -6.52
C SER A 132 5.66 8.06 -7.60
N LYS A 133 6.69 7.28 -7.25
CA LYS A 133 7.71 6.80 -8.20
C LYS A 133 7.10 5.89 -9.27
N SER A 134 6.05 5.14 -8.92
CA SER A 134 5.29 4.30 -9.84
C SER A 134 4.71 5.12 -11.00
N HIS A 135 4.26 6.35 -10.74
CA HIS A 135 3.76 7.28 -11.76
C HIS A 135 4.87 7.78 -12.70
N ILE A 136 6.09 7.98 -12.19
CA ILE A 136 7.26 8.30 -13.02
C ILE A 136 7.54 7.12 -13.98
N ILE A 137 7.61 5.90 -13.45
CA ILE A 137 7.87 4.68 -14.22
C ILE A 137 6.79 4.47 -15.28
N TYR A 138 5.52 4.61 -14.91
CA TYR A 138 4.39 4.49 -15.81
C TYR A 138 4.41 5.55 -16.94
N SER A 139 4.77 6.78 -16.62
CA SER A 139 4.90 7.84 -17.63
C SER A 139 6.03 7.57 -18.62
N ILE A 140 7.15 7.01 -18.14
CA ILE A 140 8.26 6.57 -19.02
C ILE A 140 7.79 5.42 -19.91
N TRP A 141 7.08 4.44 -19.35
CA TRP A 141 6.55 3.29 -20.11
C TRP A 141 5.66 3.78 -21.24
N ASN A 142 4.70 4.64 -20.94
CA ASN A 142 3.80 5.17 -21.95
C ASN A 142 4.52 5.93 -23.07
N LYS A 143 5.66 6.58 -22.77
CA LYS A 143 6.48 7.22 -23.81
C LYS A 143 7.24 6.20 -24.64
N THR A 144 7.84 5.18 -24.05
CA THR A 144 8.58 4.13 -24.77
C THR A 144 7.68 3.29 -25.67
N GLU A 145 6.44 3.03 -25.26
CA GLU A 145 5.45 2.35 -26.11
C GLU A 145 5.07 3.17 -27.36
N ARG A 146 5.17 4.50 -27.27
CA ARG A 146 4.85 5.43 -28.37
C ARG A 146 6.06 5.73 -29.26
N ASP A 147 7.27 5.61 -28.74
CA ASP A 147 8.52 5.83 -29.47
C ASP A 147 9.44 4.61 -29.37
N GLN A 148 9.37 3.76 -30.39
CA GLN A 148 10.15 2.52 -30.48
C GLN A 148 11.67 2.74 -30.58
N ASN A 149 12.14 3.99 -30.73
CA ASN A 149 13.58 4.30 -30.71
C ASN A 149 14.12 4.56 -29.30
N LEU A 150 13.25 4.70 -28.29
CA LEU A 150 13.65 4.87 -26.90
C LEU A 150 13.87 3.51 -26.23
N THR A 151 15.13 3.13 -26.06
CA THR A 151 15.51 1.92 -25.29
C THR A 151 15.75 2.28 -23.83
N ILE A 152 14.92 1.76 -22.91
CA ILE A 152 15.08 1.94 -21.46
C ILE A 152 15.51 0.63 -20.82
N ASN A 153 16.54 0.70 -19.97
CA ASN A 153 16.87 -0.38 -19.06
C ASN A 153 16.01 -0.24 -17.79
N TRP A 154 14.93 -1.02 -17.71
CA TRP A 154 13.95 -0.97 -16.63
C TRP A 154 14.54 -1.28 -15.25
N ASP A 155 15.46 -2.25 -15.17
CA ASP A 155 16.11 -2.62 -13.92
C ASP A 155 16.96 -1.46 -13.37
N ASN A 156 17.71 -0.79 -14.26
CA ASN A 156 18.50 0.37 -13.88
C ASN A 156 17.61 1.55 -13.44
N LEU A 157 16.54 1.84 -14.18
CA LEU A 157 15.60 2.90 -13.83
C LEU A 157 14.94 2.63 -12.46
N ALA A 158 14.46 1.41 -12.24
CA ALA A 158 13.87 1.00 -10.98
C ALA A 158 14.89 1.11 -9.83
N SER A 159 16.14 0.69 -10.05
CA SER A 159 17.24 0.81 -9.08
C SER A 159 17.52 2.28 -8.71
N CYS A 160 17.52 3.20 -9.69
CA CYS A 160 17.76 4.62 -9.45
C CYS A 160 16.70 5.27 -8.52
N LEU A 161 15.47 4.76 -8.54
CA LEU A 161 14.34 5.27 -7.76
C LEU A 161 14.11 4.52 -6.43
N ARG A 162 14.90 3.49 -6.13
CA ARG A 162 14.81 2.71 -4.89
C ARG A 162 15.86 3.14 -3.86
N PRO A 163 15.73 2.76 -2.57
CA PRO A 163 16.74 3.04 -1.56
C PRO A 163 18.17 2.72 -2.03
N GLY A 164 19.08 3.69 -1.90
CA GLY A 164 20.46 3.60 -2.40
C GLY A 164 20.65 4.03 -3.86
N GLY A 165 19.57 4.25 -4.61
CA GLY A 165 19.59 4.74 -5.98
C GLY A 165 19.98 6.22 -6.09
N THR A 166 20.51 6.61 -7.25
CA THR A 166 21.00 7.98 -7.51
C THR A 166 19.90 9.03 -7.47
N ALA A 167 18.69 8.69 -7.91
CA ALA A 167 17.53 9.58 -7.94
C ALA A 167 16.62 9.45 -6.71
N TYR A 168 16.84 8.46 -5.85
CA TYR A 168 16.04 8.26 -4.65
C TYR A 168 16.26 9.37 -3.62
N ILE A 169 15.16 9.75 -2.98
CA ILE A 169 15.10 10.69 -1.86
C ILE A 169 14.08 10.10 -0.88
N PRO A 170 14.47 9.73 0.36
CA PRO A 170 13.49 9.22 1.31
C PRO A 170 12.48 10.32 1.68
N TYR A 171 11.23 9.93 1.91
CA TYR A 171 10.24 10.78 2.55
C TYR A 171 10.25 10.49 4.06
N GLU A 172 10.74 11.44 4.84
CA GLU A 172 10.91 11.31 6.30
C GLU A 172 9.81 12.02 7.09
N GLY A 173 8.89 12.72 6.41
CA GLY A 173 7.87 13.60 7.01
C GLY A 173 6.72 12.87 7.71
N ASN A 174 6.70 11.53 7.69
CA ASN A 174 5.70 10.71 8.37
C ASN A 174 6.37 9.64 9.25
N PRO A 175 6.84 10.00 10.46
CA PRO A 175 7.47 9.04 11.36
C PRO A 175 6.52 7.90 11.72
N PHE A 176 7.03 6.67 11.80
CA PHE A 176 6.22 5.49 12.15
C PHE A 176 5.44 5.65 13.47
N PRO A 177 6.03 6.14 14.58
CA PRO A 177 5.29 6.40 15.82
C PRO A 177 4.08 7.31 15.63
N ASP A 178 4.24 8.40 14.87
CA ASP A 178 3.18 9.39 14.64
C ASP A 178 2.07 8.80 13.76
N ALA A 179 2.42 7.96 12.78
CA ALA A 179 1.46 7.28 11.92
C ALA A 179 0.64 6.21 12.68
N VAL A 180 1.27 5.46 13.59
CA VAL A 180 0.58 4.53 14.49
C VAL A 180 -0.40 5.28 15.37
N ASP A 181 0.02 6.41 15.94
CA ASP A 181 -0.80 7.23 16.82
C ASP A 181 -1.99 7.83 16.07
N LEU A 182 -1.76 8.34 14.85
CA LEU A 182 -2.81 8.84 13.97
C LEU A 182 -3.90 7.79 13.73
N ILE A 183 -3.52 6.56 13.34
CA ILE A 183 -4.49 5.50 13.06
C ILE A 183 -5.30 5.15 14.32
N LEU A 184 -4.64 5.01 15.47
CA LEU A 184 -5.32 4.69 16.74
C LEU A 184 -6.27 5.81 17.18
N GLU A 185 -5.83 7.07 17.15
CA GLU A 185 -6.61 8.23 17.56
C GLU A 185 -7.83 8.47 16.66
N THR A 186 -7.75 8.04 15.40
CA THR A 186 -8.83 8.16 14.42
C THR A 186 -9.73 6.91 14.36
N GLY A 187 -9.53 5.96 15.26
CA GLY A 187 -10.42 4.80 15.47
C GLY A 187 -10.09 3.57 14.62
N GLY A 188 -8.91 3.52 14.02
CA GLY A 188 -8.43 2.40 13.22
C GLY A 188 -7.54 1.41 13.99
N LEU A 189 -7.23 0.30 13.31
CA LEU A 189 -6.19 -0.64 13.71
C LEU A 189 -4.94 -0.42 12.84
N PRO A 190 -3.82 0.04 13.41
CA PRO A 190 -2.53 0.03 12.71
C PRO A 190 -2.02 -1.41 12.57
N VAL A 191 -1.49 -1.76 11.41
CA VAL A 191 -0.96 -3.09 11.09
C VAL A 191 0.35 -2.94 10.32
N LEU A 192 1.42 -3.56 10.80
CA LEU A 192 2.71 -3.57 10.09
C LEU A 192 2.60 -4.39 8.80
N ALA A 193 2.75 -3.73 7.65
CA ALA A 193 2.62 -4.36 6.34
C ALA A 193 3.88 -5.16 5.98
N HIS A 194 3.67 -6.31 5.34
CA HIS A 194 4.67 -7.19 4.72
C HIS A 194 6.05 -7.16 5.41
N PRO A 195 6.14 -7.50 6.72
CA PRO A 195 7.33 -7.36 7.54
C PRO A 195 8.53 -8.18 7.04
N GLY A 196 8.30 -9.17 6.17
CA GLY A 196 9.36 -9.94 5.52
C GLY A 196 10.13 -9.21 4.42
N LEU A 197 9.78 -7.95 4.13
CA LEU A 197 10.51 -7.04 3.25
C LEU A 197 11.47 -6.11 4.00
N ILE A 198 11.42 -6.09 5.33
CA ILE A 198 12.33 -5.30 6.19
C ILE A 198 13.21 -6.20 7.05
N ASP A 199 14.22 -5.60 7.66
CA ASP A 199 15.15 -6.32 8.55
C ASP A 199 14.41 -6.86 9.78
N GLN A 200 14.60 -8.15 10.10
CA GLN A 200 13.90 -8.84 11.19
C GLN A 200 14.02 -8.12 12.55
N SER A 201 15.22 -7.59 12.86
CA SER A 201 15.45 -6.84 14.10
C SER A 201 14.62 -5.56 14.20
N LEU A 202 14.27 -4.96 13.05
CA LEU A 202 13.42 -3.78 12.99
C LEU A 202 11.97 -4.14 13.26
N THR A 203 11.49 -5.28 12.76
CA THR A 203 10.12 -5.77 12.99
C THR A 203 9.80 -5.86 14.48
N GLU A 204 10.66 -6.50 15.28
CA GLU A 204 10.41 -6.62 16.73
C GLU A 204 10.39 -5.28 17.46
N ASP A 205 11.23 -4.33 17.03
CA ASP A 205 11.28 -2.98 17.58
C ASP A 205 10.00 -2.19 17.26
N LEU A 206 9.49 -2.30 16.03
CA LEU A 206 8.23 -1.70 15.60
C LEU A 206 7.03 -2.26 16.37
N LEU A 207 6.97 -3.59 16.56
CA LEU A 207 5.91 -4.25 17.34
C LEU A 207 5.96 -3.91 18.83
N SER A 208 7.12 -3.49 19.34
CA SER A 208 7.29 -3.13 20.75
C SER A 208 6.83 -1.70 21.06
N TYR A 209 6.58 -0.87 20.05
CA TYR A 209 6.18 0.54 20.24
C TYR A 209 4.78 0.67 20.87
N LYS A 210 3.77 0.06 20.24
CA LYS A 210 2.37 0.03 20.70
C LYS A 210 1.70 -1.27 20.26
N PRO A 211 0.53 -1.64 20.85
CA PRO A 211 -0.26 -2.75 20.35
C PRO A 211 -0.76 -2.45 18.93
N ILE A 212 -0.09 -3.02 17.94
CA ILE A 212 -0.45 -2.97 16.51
C ILE A 212 -0.70 -4.40 15.99
N GLY A 213 -1.28 -4.54 14.81
CA GLY A 213 -1.34 -5.82 14.09
C GLY A 213 -0.09 -6.07 13.24
N ILE A 214 -0.03 -7.24 12.61
CA ILE A 214 1.03 -7.63 11.67
C ILE A 214 0.46 -8.38 10.48
N GLU A 215 0.90 -8.03 9.26
CA GLU A 215 0.55 -8.78 8.06
C GLU A 215 1.40 -10.05 7.97
N VAL A 216 0.80 -11.19 8.28
CA VAL A 216 1.48 -12.48 8.33
C VAL A 216 1.42 -13.17 6.99
N TYR A 217 0.23 -13.21 6.38
CA TYR A 217 -0.02 -13.94 5.15
C TYR A 217 0.18 -12.98 3.98
N TYR A 218 1.32 -13.12 3.30
CA TYR A 218 1.72 -12.26 2.19
C TYR A 218 2.34 -13.10 1.06
N GLY A 219 2.41 -12.52 -0.14
CA GLY A 219 3.02 -13.10 -1.34
C GLY A 219 4.56 -13.12 -1.32
N TYR A 220 5.20 -13.55 -0.23
CA TYR A 220 6.67 -13.56 -0.16
C TYR A 220 7.27 -14.43 -1.29
N TRP A 221 8.21 -13.86 -2.03
CA TRP A 221 8.85 -14.52 -3.19
C TRP A 221 9.85 -15.62 -2.82
N VAL A 222 10.49 -15.46 -1.65
CA VAL A 222 11.55 -16.35 -1.16
C VAL A 222 11.20 -16.75 0.26
N GLN A 223 11.30 -18.06 0.54
CA GLN A 223 11.07 -18.65 1.86
C GLN A 223 9.69 -18.28 2.43
N ARG A 224 8.65 -18.41 1.60
CA ARG A 224 7.30 -17.95 1.95
C ARG A 224 6.76 -18.64 3.19
N GLU A 225 6.86 -19.97 3.23
CA GLU A 225 6.32 -20.77 4.33
C GLU A 225 7.08 -20.52 5.63
N GLU A 226 8.41 -20.38 5.56
CA GLU A 226 9.25 -20.06 6.70
C GLU A 226 8.98 -18.66 7.24
N LYS A 227 8.81 -17.66 6.36
CA LYS A 227 8.44 -16.29 6.74
C LYS A 227 7.05 -16.24 7.37
N ILE A 228 6.05 -16.90 6.78
CA ILE A 228 4.70 -16.98 7.35
C ILE A 228 4.77 -17.62 8.74
N THR A 229 5.47 -18.76 8.88
CA THR A 229 5.63 -19.46 10.17
C THR A 229 6.27 -18.54 11.21
N TYR A 230 7.34 -17.83 10.84
CA TYR A 230 8.02 -16.89 11.71
C TYR A 230 7.11 -15.74 12.16
N PHE A 231 6.37 -15.10 11.24
CA PHE A 231 5.48 -13.99 11.60
C PHE A 231 4.23 -14.44 12.36
N GLU A 232 3.77 -15.68 12.16
CA GLU A 232 2.75 -16.27 13.03
C GLU A 232 3.26 -16.44 14.48
N GLU A 233 4.49 -16.93 14.66
CA GLU A 233 5.11 -17.04 15.98
C GLU A 233 5.30 -15.66 16.63
N LEU A 234 5.72 -14.68 15.84
CA LEU A 234 5.90 -13.31 16.30
C LEU A 234 4.56 -12.69 16.71
N SER A 235 3.53 -12.91 15.91
CA SER A 235 2.16 -12.46 16.20
C SER A 235 1.64 -13.03 17.52
N ARG A 236 1.91 -14.32 17.78
CA ARG A 236 1.59 -14.96 19.07
C ARG A 236 2.40 -14.39 20.24
N LYS A 237 3.70 -14.15 20.05
CA LYS A 237 4.60 -13.58 21.07
C LYS A 237 4.15 -12.20 21.53
N TYR A 238 3.79 -11.33 20.58
CA TYR A 238 3.37 -9.94 20.85
C TYR A 238 1.85 -9.79 21.03
N ARG A 239 1.08 -10.88 20.90
CA ARG A 239 -0.40 -10.91 21.00
C ARG A 239 -1.09 -9.93 20.06
N THR A 240 -0.58 -9.84 18.84
CA THR A 240 -1.07 -8.94 17.80
C THR A 240 -2.14 -9.61 16.95
N LEU A 241 -3.01 -8.82 16.32
CA LEU A 241 -3.86 -9.34 15.25
C LEU A 241 -3.01 -9.66 14.02
N ALA A 242 -3.24 -10.82 13.41
CA ALA A 242 -2.63 -11.21 12.15
C ALA A 242 -3.57 -10.88 11.00
N THR A 243 -3.05 -10.27 9.92
CA THR A 243 -3.78 -10.02 8.67
C THR A 243 -3.06 -10.65 7.48
N GLY A 244 -3.60 -10.45 6.27
CA GLY A 244 -2.95 -10.85 5.04
C GLY A 244 -3.65 -10.31 3.79
N GLY A 245 -2.89 -10.19 2.72
CA GLY A 245 -3.37 -9.73 1.43
C GLY A 245 -2.35 -9.95 0.33
N SER A 246 -2.75 -9.61 -0.89
CA SER A 246 -1.93 -9.79 -2.09
C SER A 246 -0.98 -8.63 -2.37
N ASP A 247 -1.27 -7.44 -1.82
CA ASP A 247 -0.59 -6.20 -2.16
C ASP A 247 -0.70 -5.91 -3.66
N TYR A 248 -1.93 -6.06 -4.15
CA TYR A 248 -2.25 -6.03 -5.57
C TYR A 248 -2.28 -4.60 -6.12
N HIS A 249 -1.50 -4.36 -7.16
CA HIS A 249 -1.28 -3.11 -7.87
C HIS A 249 -1.62 -3.24 -9.37
N GLY A 250 -2.31 -4.31 -9.78
CA GLY A 250 -2.61 -4.57 -11.19
C GLY A 250 -1.40 -5.08 -11.96
N PHE A 251 -1.03 -4.41 -13.07
CA PHE A 251 0.02 -4.89 -13.97
C PHE A 251 1.41 -4.99 -13.32
N PHE A 252 1.60 -4.32 -12.17
CA PHE A 252 2.85 -4.33 -11.42
C PHE A 252 2.95 -5.48 -10.40
N SER A 253 1.84 -6.17 -10.12
CA SER A 253 1.82 -7.27 -9.16
C SER A 253 2.17 -8.60 -9.80
N GLN A 254 2.89 -9.43 -9.05
CA GLN A 254 3.15 -10.83 -9.42
C GLN A 254 2.28 -11.82 -8.62
N VAL A 255 1.47 -11.32 -7.69
CA VAL A 255 0.48 -12.07 -6.92
C VAL A 255 -0.89 -11.53 -7.30
N GLU A 256 -1.82 -12.43 -7.62
CA GLU A 256 -3.18 -12.07 -7.99
C GLU A 256 -4.09 -11.86 -6.77
N ILE A 257 -5.18 -11.11 -6.96
CA ILE A 257 -6.21 -10.93 -5.92
C ILE A 257 -6.70 -12.29 -5.41
N GLY A 258 -6.61 -12.49 -4.10
CA GLY A 258 -7.02 -13.70 -3.41
C GLY A 258 -6.18 -14.95 -3.68
N GLU A 259 -4.97 -14.79 -4.22
CA GLU A 259 -3.97 -15.87 -4.33
C GLU A 259 -3.30 -16.16 -2.97
N VAL A 260 -3.20 -15.15 -2.10
CA VAL A 260 -2.74 -15.33 -0.72
C VAL A 260 -3.87 -15.89 0.12
N SER A 261 -3.67 -17.10 0.67
CA SER A 261 -4.63 -17.72 1.57
C SER A 261 -4.55 -17.06 2.95
N VAL A 262 -5.57 -16.30 3.30
CA VAL A 262 -5.72 -15.64 4.60
C VAL A 262 -6.65 -16.49 5.47
N PRO A 263 -6.22 -16.97 6.66
CA PRO A 263 -7.09 -17.73 7.53
C PRO A 263 -8.30 -16.93 8.00
N GLU A 264 -9.46 -17.57 8.00
CA GLU A 264 -10.74 -16.95 8.37
C GLU A 264 -10.72 -16.27 9.74
N LYS A 265 -10.03 -16.86 10.73
CA LYS A 265 -9.84 -16.27 12.06
C LYS A 265 -9.24 -14.86 12.03
N CYS A 266 -8.35 -14.57 11.07
CA CYS A 266 -7.70 -13.27 10.96
C CYS A 266 -8.71 -12.19 10.60
N VAL A 267 -9.59 -12.51 9.66
CA VAL A 267 -10.66 -11.62 9.21
C VAL A 267 -11.71 -11.44 10.30
N LEU A 268 -12.15 -12.52 10.94
CA LEU A 268 -13.12 -12.45 12.03
C LEU A 268 -12.61 -11.62 13.21
N ASN A 269 -11.36 -11.81 13.62
CA ASN A 269 -10.79 -11.02 14.72
C ASN A 269 -10.61 -9.55 14.34
N LEU A 270 -10.26 -9.25 13.07
CA LEU A 270 -10.20 -7.88 12.57
C LEU A 270 -11.59 -7.23 12.60
N MET A 271 -12.60 -7.93 12.11
CA MET A 271 -13.99 -7.46 12.12
C MET A 271 -14.51 -7.24 13.55
N GLU A 272 -14.18 -8.13 14.47
CA GLU A 272 -14.52 -8.00 15.89
C GLU A 272 -13.86 -6.76 16.51
N TYR A 273 -12.56 -6.54 16.24
CA TYR A 273 -11.85 -5.35 16.70
C TYR A 273 -12.49 -4.06 16.19
N LEU A 274 -12.84 -4.04 14.90
CA LEU A 274 -13.45 -2.89 14.24
C LEU A 274 -14.96 -2.76 14.56
N GLN A 275 -15.58 -3.75 15.18
CA GLN A 275 -17.02 -3.81 15.44
C GLN A 275 -17.85 -3.67 14.15
N ILE A 276 -17.48 -4.46 13.14
CA ILE A 276 -18.18 -4.55 11.84
C ILE A 276 -18.77 -5.96 11.66
N ASP A 277 -19.99 -6.02 11.12
CA ASP A 277 -20.76 -7.26 10.91
C ASP A 277 -20.45 -7.92 9.55
#